data_AF-A0A352QUJ4-F1
#
_entry.id   AF-A0A352QUJ4-F1
#
_cell.length_a   1.000
_cell.length_b   1.000
_cell.length_c   1.000
_cell.angle_alpha   90.00
_cell.angle_beta   90.00
_cell.angle_gamma   90.00
#
_symmetry.space_group_name_H-M   'P 1'
#
loop_
_entity.id
_entity.type
_entity.pdbx_description
1 polymer ?
#
loop_
_entity_poly.entity_id
_entity_poly.type
_entity_poly.pdbx_seq_one_letter_code
_entity_poly.pdbx_strand_id
1 'polypeptide(L)'
;MLAVKPGEWRLAQSLPATCRDAGVVWAERPDRHFYCDADDFEAWAGKRREFRLELFYRWLRKREGVLMDGKEPVGGQWNFDTANRGSFDRRGPGLLPAPRAFPPDERTREVLALVATR
;
A
#
# COMPACT_ATOMS: atom_id res chain seq x y z
N MET A 1 7.61 -23.78 5.64
CA MET A 1 7.56 -22.31 5.83
C MET A 1 6.20 -21.80 5.39
N LEU A 2 5.43 -21.26 6.34
CA LEU A 2 4.22 -20.51 6.04
C LEU A 2 4.59 -19.03 5.89
N ALA A 3 4.17 -18.39 4.82
CA ALA A 3 4.49 -16.98 4.55
C ALA A 3 3.33 -16.26 3.86
N VAL A 4 3.26 -14.94 4.05
CA VAL A 4 2.46 -14.05 3.20
C VAL A 4 3.26 -13.75 1.93
N LYS A 5 2.56 -13.64 0.79
CA LYS A 5 3.16 -13.32 -0.51
C LYS A 5 4.09 -12.10 -0.40
N PRO A 6 5.39 -12.22 -0.75
CA PRO A 6 6.31 -11.09 -0.69
C PRO A 6 5.94 -9.97 -1.67
N GLY A 7 6.06 -8.72 -1.22
CA GLY A 7 5.82 -7.53 -2.06
C GLY A 7 6.96 -7.16 -3.02
N GLU A 8 8.01 -7.97 -3.09
CA GLU A 8 9.17 -7.74 -3.95
C GLU A 8 9.46 -8.97 -4.80
N TRP A 9 9.68 -8.76 -6.10
CA TRP A 9 9.72 -9.81 -7.11
C TRP A 9 10.85 -10.81 -6.91
N ARG A 10 12.06 -10.33 -6.58
CA ARG A 10 13.21 -11.21 -6.34
C ARG A 10 12.97 -12.10 -5.12
N LEU A 11 12.41 -11.58 -4.03
CA LEU A 11 12.05 -12.38 -2.85
C LEU A 11 10.95 -13.40 -3.13
N ALA A 12 9.93 -13.02 -3.92
CA ALA A 12 8.86 -13.93 -4.33
C ALA A 12 9.39 -15.15 -5.12
N GLN A 13 10.53 -15.00 -5.80
CA GLN A 13 11.22 -16.11 -6.47
C GLN A 13 12.19 -16.85 -5.54
N SER A 14 13.00 -16.11 -4.77
CA SER A 14 14.10 -16.71 -4.02
C SER A 14 13.62 -17.52 -2.83
N LEU A 15 12.58 -17.09 -2.12
CA LEU A 15 12.12 -17.78 -0.90
C LEU A 15 11.57 -19.20 -1.18
N PRO A 16 10.70 -19.42 -2.19
CA PRO A 16 10.29 -20.78 -2.56
C PRO A 16 11.48 -21.64 -3.00
N ALA A 17 12.43 -21.06 -3.74
CA ALA A 17 13.63 -21.76 -4.19
C ALA A 17 14.51 -22.20 -3.01
N THR A 18 14.81 -21.28 -2.09
CA THR A 18 15.58 -21.58 -0.87
C THR A 18 14.89 -22.63 -0.01
N CYS A 19 13.55 -22.57 0.14
CA CYS A 19 12.81 -23.58 0.88
C CYS A 19 12.93 -24.97 0.24
N ARG A 20 12.78 -25.06 -1.09
CA ARG A 20 12.96 -26.31 -1.82
C ARG A 20 14.37 -26.87 -1.64
N ASP A 21 15.40 -26.05 -1.78
CA ASP A 21 16.80 -26.47 -1.66
C ASP A 21 17.13 -26.92 -0.22
N ALA A 22 16.43 -26.38 0.78
CA ALA A 22 16.53 -26.77 2.19
C ALA A 22 15.60 -27.94 2.58
N GLY A 23 14.81 -28.51 1.66
CA GLY A 23 13.84 -29.57 1.96
C GLY A 23 12.64 -29.11 2.80
N VAL A 24 12.37 -27.80 2.85
CA VAL A 24 11.26 -27.19 3.59
C VAL A 24 10.08 -26.97 2.66
N VAL A 25 8.89 -27.46 3.04
CA VAL A 25 7.66 -27.20 2.29
C VAL A 25 7.31 -25.71 2.33
N TRP A 26 7.15 -25.08 1.17
CA TRP A 26 6.68 -23.70 1.04
C TRP A 26 5.15 -23.64 0.99
N ALA A 27 4.55 -22.81 1.84
CA ALA A 27 3.12 -22.54 1.86
C ALA A 27 2.87 -21.04 1.89
N GLU A 28 2.49 -20.47 0.73
CA GLU A 28 2.17 -19.05 0.60
C GLU A 28 0.69 -18.76 0.91
N ARG A 29 0.41 -17.56 1.43
CA ARG A 29 -0.93 -17.01 1.61
C ARG A 29 -1.04 -15.61 1.00
N PRO A 30 -2.22 -15.21 0.49
CA PRO A 30 -2.45 -13.85 0.00
C PRO A 30 -2.19 -12.79 1.09
N ASP A 31 -1.74 -11.61 0.66
CA ASP A 31 -1.60 -10.47 1.55
C ASP A 31 -2.95 -9.74 1.70
N ARG A 32 -3.47 -9.75 2.92
CA ARG A 32 -4.76 -9.15 3.26
C ARG A 32 -4.68 -7.66 3.63
N HIS A 33 -3.49 -7.05 3.58
CA HIS A 33 -3.34 -5.62 3.85
C HIS A 33 -3.76 -4.75 2.66
N PHE A 34 -3.86 -5.33 1.46
CA PHE A 34 -4.32 -4.63 0.27
C PHE A 34 -5.81 -4.83 0.07
N TYR A 35 -6.51 -3.77 -0.34
CA TYR A 35 -7.91 -3.90 -0.76
C TYR A 35 -8.02 -4.78 -2.00
N CYS A 36 -7.14 -4.60 -2.98
CA CYS A 36 -7.14 -5.29 -4.25
C CYS A 36 -5.93 -6.23 -4.31
N ASP A 37 -6.16 -7.52 -4.47
CA ASP A 37 -5.08 -8.47 -4.72
C ASP A 37 -4.72 -8.57 -6.22
N ALA A 38 -3.82 -9.49 -6.57
CA ALA A 38 -3.36 -9.65 -7.95
C ALA A 38 -4.47 -10.18 -8.87
N ASP A 39 -5.32 -11.09 -8.38
CA ASP A 39 -6.38 -11.73 -9.17
C ASP A 39 -7.51 -10.72 -9.41
N ASP A 40 -7.85 -9.94 -8.38
CA ASP A 40 -8.74 -8.78 -8.47
C ASP A 40 -8.27 -7.76 -9.51
N PHE A 41 -6.97 -7.42 -9.48
CA PHE A 41 -6.40 -6.46 -10.42
C PHE A 41 -6.39 -7.02 -11.84
N GLU A 42 -6.09 -8.30 -12.03
CA GLU A 42 -6.14 -8.97 -13.33
C GLU A 42 -7.58 -8.96 -13.89
N ALA A 43 -8.58 -9.26 -13.07
CA ALA A 43 -9.98 -9.17 -13.44
C ALA A 43 -10.40 -7.74 -13.81
N TRP A 44 -9.96 -6.74 -13.04
CA TRP A 44 -10.18 -5.33 -13.36
C TRP A 44 -9.44 -4.90 -14.63
N ALA A 45 -8.23 -5.37 -14.87
CA ALA A 45 -7.44 -5.06 -16.06
C ALA A 45 -8.14 -5.62 -17.31
N GLY A 46 -8.48 -6.91 -17.29
CA GLY A 46 -9.10 -7.61 -18.42
C GLY A 46 -8.34 -7.37 -19.73
N LYS A 47 -9.04 -6.98 -20.79
CA LYS A 47 -8.45 -6.68 -22.11
C LYS A 47 -8.19 -5.18 -22.36
N ARG A 48 -8.16 -4.36 -21.30
CA ARG A 48 -7.97 -2.91 -21.44
C ARG A 48 -6.58 -2.61 -22.00
N ARG A 49 -6.50 -1.58 -22.84
CA ARG A 49 -5.24 -1.10 -23.42
C ARG A 49 -4.65 0.11 -22.67
N GLU A 50 -5.48 0.83 -21.92
CA GLU A 50 -5.07 1.97 -21.11
C GLU A 50 -5.37 1.71 -19.64
N PHE A 51 -4.38 2.02 -18.79
CA PHE A 51 -4.47 1.92 -17.35
C PHE A 51 -4.47 3.32 -16.74
N ARG A 52 -5.65 3.81 -16.36
CA ARG A 52 -5.80 5.10 -15.66
C ARG A 52 -6.17 4.85 -14.21
N LEU A 53 -5.38 5.40 -13.29
CA LEU A 53 -5.61 5.27 -11.86
C LEU A 53 -7.01 5.72 -11.45
N GLU A 54 -7.54 6.76 -12.07
CA GLU A 54 -8.90 7.24 -11.79
C GLU A 54 -9.96 6.14 -12.00
N LEU A 55 -9.88 5.40 -13.10
CA LEU A 55 -10.84 4.33 -13.41
C LEU A 55 -10.71 3.16 -12.43
N PHE A 56 -9.48 2.83 -12.04
CA PHE A 56 -9.21 1.82 -11.01
C PHE A 56 -9.77 2.26 -9.65
N TYR A 57 -9.51 3.51 -9.26
CA TYR A 57 -9.93 4.06 -7.98
C TYR A 57 -11.46 4.15 -7.86
N ARG A 58 -12.16 4.55 -8.93
CA ARG A 58 -13.64 4.54 -8.97
C ARG A 58 -14.19 3.12 -8.82
N TRP A 59 -13.58 2.14 -9.47
CA TRP A 59 -13.96 0.73 -9.31
C TRP A 59 -13.74 0.25 -7.87
N LEU A 60 -12.59 0.59 -7.28
CA LEU A 60 -12.26 0.23 -5.91
C LEU A 60 -13.24 0.84 -4.90
N ARG A 61 -13.54 2.15 -5.00
CA ARG A 61 -14.53 2.81 -4.13
C ARG A 61 -15.91 2.16 -4.20
N LYS A 62 -16.37 1.80 -5.41
CA LYS A 62 -17.65 1.10 -5.58
C LYS A 62 -17.64 -0.27 -4.92
N ARG A 63 -16.54 -1.01 -5.05
CA ARG A 63 -16.40 -2.36 -4.48
C ARG A 63 -16.34 -2.32 -2.94
N GLU A 64 -15.60 -1.39 -2.37
CA GLU A 64 -15.39 -1.26 -0.92
C GLU A 64 -16.44 -0.38 -0.21
N GLY A 65 -17.32 0.30 -0.96
CA GLY A 65 -18.31 1.22 -0.41
C GLY A 65 -17.73 2.50 0.21
N VAL A 66 -16.46 2.83 -0.09
CA VAL A 66 -15.76 3.96 0.54
C VAL A 66 -16.21 5.29 -0.06
N LEU A 67 -16.79 6.15 0.79
CA LEU A 67 -17.37 7.44 0.43
C LEU A 67 -18.46 7.31 -0.64
N MET A 68 -19.27 6.26 -0.60
CA MET A 68 -20.35 6.02 -1.57
C MET A 68 -21.73 6.32 -0.96
N ASP A 69 -22.63 6.91 -1.74
CA ASP A 69 -24.07 7.00 -1.47
C ASP A 69 -24.80 6.15 -2.50
N GLY A 70 -25.10 4.90 -2.12
CA GLY A 70 -25.55 3.87 -3.05
C GLY A 70 -24.53 3.62 -4.16
N LYS A 71 -24.86 4.02 -5.39
CA LYS A 71 -23.99 3.85 -6.58
C LYS A 71 -23.17 5.10 -6.93
N GLU A 72 -23.47 6.23 -6.29
CA GLU A 72 -22.88 7.53 -6.59
C GLU A 72 -21.84 7.92 -5.54
N PRO A 73 -20.81 8.71 -5.88
CA PRO A 73 -19.86 9.18 -4.89
C PRO A 73 -20.52 10.22 -3.99
N VAL A 74 -20.23 10.17 -2.69
CA VAL A 74 -20.59 11.24 -1.75
C VAL A 74 -20.05 12.58 -2.27
N GLY A 75 -20.90 13.61 -2.27
CA GLY A 75 -20.57 14.94 -2.79
C GLY A 75 -20.66 15.07 -4.32
N GLY A 76 -21.13 14.05 -5.04
CA GLY A 76 -21.44 14.11 -6.46
C GLY A 76 -20.23 14.14 -7.41
N GLN A 77 -19.00 14.11 -6.87
CA GLN A 77 -17.77 14.08 -7.66
C GLN A 77 -16.86 12.93 -7.22
N TRP A 78 -16.16 12.34 -8.18
CA TRP A 78 -15.23 11.24 -7.91
C TRP A 78 -13.90 11.71 -7.33
N ASN A 79 -13.51 12.96 -7.62
CA ASN A 79 -12.22 13.51 -7.26
C ASN A 79 -12.34 15.01 -6.96
N PHE A 80 -11.68 15.46 -5.89
CA PHE A 80 -11.56 16.86 -5.48
C PHE A 80 -10.11 17.37 -5.53
N ASP A 81 -9.21 16.64 -6.20
CA ASP A 81 -7.76 16.94 -6.29
C ASP A 81 -7.47 18.38 -6.72
N THR A 82 -8.21 18.91 -7.70
CA THR A 82 -8.02 20.29 -8.17
C THR A 82 -8.23 21.33 -7.07
N ALA A 83 -9.17 21.09 -6.15
CA ALA A 83 -9.42 22.00 -5.01
C ALA A 83 -8.29 21.94 -3.96
N ASN A 84 -7.49 20.87 -3.96
CA ASN A 84 -6.43 20.63 -2.99
C ASN A 84 -5.04 21.12 -3.46
N ARG A 85 -4.98 21.90 -4.55
CA ARG A 85 -3.72 22.42 -5.15
C ARG A 85 -3.37 23.85 -4.73
N GLY A 86 -4.04 24.39 -3.72
CA GLY A 86 -3.72 25.72 -3.18
C GLY A 86 -2.29 25.78 -2.62
N SER A 87 -1.57 26.86 -2.91
CA SER A 87 -0.26 27.12 -2.29
C SER A 87 -0.43 27.82 -0.95
N PHE A 88 0.52 27.58 -0.04
CA PHE A 88 0.67 28.41 1.15
C PHE A 88 1.36 29.73 0.79
N ASP A 89 1.07 30.79 1.54
CA ASP A 89 1.78 32.06 1.41
C ASP A 89 3.19 31.97 2.03
N ARG A 90 3.93 33.07 2.04
CA ARG A 90 5.32 33.13 2.53
C ARG A 90 5.48 32.76 4.01
N ARG A 91 4.39 32.79 4.79
CA ARG A 91 4.34 32.38 6.21
C ARG A 91 4.13 30.87 6.36
N GLY A 92 3.92 30.14 5.27
CA GLY A 92 3.65 28.71 5.26
C GLY A 92 2.25 28.36 5.81
N PRO A 93 2.00 27.09 6.16
CA PRO A 93 0.70 26.63 6.67
C PRO A 93 0.36 27.17 8.08
N GLY A 94 1.18 28.05 8.66
CA GLY A 94 1.06 28.50 10.03
C GLY A 94 1.52 27.42 11.03
N LEU A 95 0.92 27.42 12.23
CA LEU A 95 1.25 26.46 13.28
C LEU A 95 0.56 25.12 13.02
N LEU A 96 1.33 24.16 12.50
CA LEU A 96 0.92 22.76 12.44
C LEU A 96 1.38 22.03 13.72
N PRO A 97 0.57 21.10 14.26
CA PRO A 97 1.05 20.25 15.33
C PRO A 97 2.26 19.45 14.84
N ALA A 98 3.27 19.31 15.71
CA ALA A 98 4.41 18.47 15.39
C ALA A 98 3.93 17.02 15.12
N PRO A 99 4.49 16.33 14.10
CA PRO A 99 4.20 14.92 13.89
C PRO A 99 4.46 14.12 15.17
N ARG A 100 3.62 13.11 15.42
CA ARG A 100 3.84 12.21 16.55
C ARG A 100 5.19 11.50 16.38
N ALA A 101 6.05 11.64 17.38
CA ALA A 101 7.33 10.94 17.46
C ALA A 101 7.32 9.90 18.57
N PHE A 102 8.10 8.83 18.38
CA PHE A 102 8.28 7.77 19.37
C PHE A 102 9.78 7.67 19.69
N PRO A 103 10.21 7.92 20.94
CA PRO A 103 11.61 7.76 21.32
C PRO A 103 12.09 6.32 21.09
N PRO A 104 13.34 6.11 20.64
CA PRO A 104 13.90 4.77 20.53
C PRO A 104 13.86 4.05 21.89
N ASP A 105 13.20 2.90 21.93
CA ASP A 105 13.25 1.99 23.07
C ASP A 105 14.58 1.22 23.11
N GLU A 106 14.73 0.33 24.08
CA GLU A 106 15.93 -0.48 24.25
C GLU A 106 16.29 -1.26 22.97
N ARG A 107 15.30 -1.97 22.39
CA ARG A 107 15.49 -2.76 21.16
C ARG A 107 15.87 -1.89 19.96
N THR A 108 15.23 -0.74 19.83
CA THR A 108 15.54 0.20 18.75
C THR A 108 16.97 0.72 18.90
N ARG A 109 17.42 1.03 20.12
CA ARG A 109 18.81 1.48 20.36
C ARG A 109 19.84 0.40 20.07
N GLU A 110 19.56 -0.86 20.43
CA GLU A 110 20.41 -2.01 20.09
C GLU A 110 20.58 -2.13 18.56
N VAL A 111 19.48 -2.06 17.81
CA VAL A 111 19.51 -2.11 16.33
C VAL A 111 20.24 -0.91 15.74
N LEU A 112 20.02 0.30 16.27
CA LEU A 112 20.74 1.50 15.82
C LEU A 112 22.26 1.36 16.03
N ALA A 113 22.69 0.86 17.18
CA ALA A 113 24.10 0.61 17.46
C ALA A 113 24.67 -0.45 16.51
N LEU A 114 23.95 -1.55 16.26
CA LEU A 114 24.36 -2.59 15.30
C LEU A 114 24.54 -2.03 13.89
N VAL A 115 23.55 -1.28 13.39
CA VAL A 115 23.60 -0.72 12.03
C VAL A 115 24.74 0.29 11.89
N ALA A 116 25.04 1.08 12.93
CA ALA A 116 26.13 2.05 12.92
C ALA A 116 27.54 1.45 12.84
N THR A 117 27.69 0.13 13.03
CA THR A 117 28.98 -0.58 12.93
C THR A 117 29.25 -1.23 11.57
N ARG A 118 28.33 -1.08 10.61
CA ARG A 118 28.44 -1.57 9.23
C ARG A 118 28.63 -0.42 8.26
#